data_AF-A0A2P6SHU5-F1
#
_entry.id   AF-A0A2P6SHU5-F1
#
_cell.length_a   1.000
_cell.length_b   1.000
_cell.length_c   1.000
_cell.angle_alpha   90.00
_cell.angle_beta   90.00
_cell.angle_gamma   90.00
#
_symmetry.space_group_name_H-M   'P 1'
#
loop_
_entity.id
_entity.type
_entity.pdbx_description
1 polymer ?
#
loop_
_entity_poly.entity_id
_entity_poly.type
_entity_poly.pdbx_seq_one_letter_code
_entity_poly.pdbx_strand_id
1 'polypeptide(L)'
;MASFSSDHHDHGNPEILVQENNPFIRTLTLHKPKKLNVLSTPVVLRLFELFLNYEHDASVKLVILKGSGKAFSAGGDVVYVAHHLYNGNFRSAL
;
A
#
# COMPACT_ATOMS: atom_id res chain seq x y z
N MET A 1 11.69 -22.04 -13.28
CA MET A 1 11.68 -21.78 -11.84
C MET A 1 12.71 -20.71 -11.57
N ALA A 2 12.29 -19.46 -11.37
CA ALA A 2 13.17 -18.39 -10.91
C ALA A 2 12.78 -18.09 -9.47
N SER A 3 13.65 -18.43 -8.52
CA SER A 3 13.49 -18.07 -7.12
C SER A 3 13.80 -16.58 -6.97
N PHE A 4 12.80 -15.80 -6.57
CA PHE A 4 13.01 -14.49 -5.97
C PHE A 4 13.11 -14.68 -4.45
N SER A 5 14.34 -14.68 -3.94
CA SER A 5 14.59 -14.47 -2.52
C SER A 5 14.55 -12.96 -2.27
N SER A 6 13.53 -12.48 -1.57
CA SER A 6 13.60 -11.22 -0.84
C SER A 6 13.32 -11.52 0.63
N ASP A 7 14.35 -11.40 1.46
CA ASP A 7 14.22 -11.30 2.91
C ASP A 7 13.37 -10.07 3.25
N HIS A 8 12.04 -10.22 3.27
CA HIS A 8 11.13 -9.17 3.70
C HIS A 8 10.91 -9.33 5.21
N HIS A 9 11.69 -8.57 5.99
CA HIS A 9 11.29 -8.25 7.36
C HIS A 9 9.99 -7.42 7.31
N ASP A 10 8.85 -8.08 7.51
CA ASP A 10 7.50 -7.48 7.60
C ASP A 10 7.35 -6.70 8.92
N HIS A 11 8.01 -5.54 9.00
CA HIS A 11 7.60 -4.50 9.92
C HIS A 11 6.52 -3.71 9.19
N GLY A 12 5.25 -4.05 9.46
CA GLY A 12 4.08 -3.54 8.72
C GLY A 12 4.22 -2.08 8.30
N ASN A 13 3.91 -1.79 7.03
CA ASN A 13 4.05 -0.45 6.46
C ASN A 13 3.24 0.57 7.31
N PRO A 14 3.88 1.55 7.99
CA PRO A 14 3.17 2.48 8.86
C PRO A 14 2.19 3.39 8.10
N GLU A 15 2.30 3.44 6.76
CA GLU A 15 1.39 4.17 5.88
C GLU A 15 0.09 3.39 5.58
N ILE A 16 -0.04 2.14 6.03
CA ILE A 16 -1.28 1.34 5.95
C ILE A 16 -1.59 0.73 7.31
N LEU A 17 -2.68 1.17 7.94
CA LEU A 17 -3.17 0.57 9.18
C LEU A 17 -4.17 -0.54 8.85
N VAL A 18 -3.98 -1.71 9.46
CA VAL A 18 -4.86 -2.88 9.30
C VAL A 18 -5.69 -3.06 10.56
N GLN A 19 -7.00 -3.27 10.41
CA GLN A 19 -7.92 -3.58 11.50
C GLN A 19 -8.74 -4.83 11.18
N GLU A 20 -8.79 -5.77 12.13
CA GLU A 20 -9.40 -7.10 11.98
C GLU A 20 -10.35 -7.42 13.14
N ASN A 21 -11.13 -6.43 13.57
CA ASN A 21 -12.02 -6.56 14.73
C ASN A 21 -13.27 -7.42 14.44
N ASN A 22 -13.46 -7.87 13.19
CA ASN A 22 -14.53 -8.77 12.77
C ASN A 22 -13.91 -9.87 11.90
N PRO A 23 -14.24 -11.15 12.13
CA PRO A 23 -13.62 -12.27 11.40
C PRO A 23 -13.83 -12.19 9.88
N PHE A 24 -14.92 -11.57 9.42
CA PHE A 24 -15.29 -11.50 8.01
C PHE A 24 -14.88 -10.20 7.31
N ILE A 25 -14.43 -9.19 8.06
CA ILE A 25 -14.16 -7.85 7.52
C ILE A 25 -12.71 -7.48 7.77
N ARG A 26 -12.04 -6.98 6.73
CA ARG A 26 -10.71 -6.37 6.82
C ARG A 26 -10.82 -4.90 6.51
N THR A 27 -10.40 -4.05 7.44
CA THR A 27 -10.40 -2.59 7.23
C THR A 27 -8.97 -2.10 7.09
N LEU A 28 -8.65 -1.55 5.92
CA LEU A 28 -7.37 -0.96 5.57
C LEU A 28 -7.49 0.56 5.58
N THR A 29 -6.59 1.25 6.27
CA THR A 29 -6.57 2.71 6.33
C THR A 29 -5.26 3.24 5.75
N LEU A 30 -5.34 4.00 4.67
CA LEU A 30 -4.20 4.78 4.17
C LEU A 30 -3.87 5.89 5.19
N HIS A 31 -2.64 5.90 5.68
CA HIS A 31 -2.21 6.70 6.83
C HIS A 31 -1.03 7.60 6.50
N LYS A 32 -1.24 8.47 5.51
CA LYS A 32 -0.30 9.56 5.19
C LYS A 32 -1.05 10.88 4.99
N PRO A 33 -1.83 11.35 5.98
CA PRO A 33 -2.79 12.43 5.80
C PRO A 33 -2.12 13.77 5.42
N LYS A 34 -0.88 14.00 5.86
CA LYS A 34 -0.08 15.18 5.49
C LYS A 34 0.24 15.25 4.00
N LYS A 35 0.31 14.10 3.32
CA LYS A 35 0.47 13.98 1.86
C LYS A 35 -0.79 13.47 1.17
N LEU A 36 -1.97 13.71 1.78
CA LEU A 36 -3.26 13.28 1.23
C LEU A 36 -3.30 11.79 0.85
N ASN A 37 -2.65 10.93 1.65
CA ASN A 37 -2.64 9.48 1.44
C ASN A 37 -2.14 9.07 0.04
N VAL A 38 -1.01 9.63 -0.39
CA VAL A 38 -0.36 9.31 -1.68
C VAL A 38 -0.07 7.81 -1.82
N LEU A 39 -0.32 7.26 -3.00
CA LEU A 39 -0.04 5.88 -3.38
C LEU A 39 1.41 5.77 -3.86
N SER A 40 2.33 5.71 -2.91
CA SER A 40 3.75 5.43 -3.17
C SER A 40 3.95 3.95 -3.56
N THR A 41 5.05 3.61 -4.23
CA THR A 41 5.37 2.21 -4.58
C THR A 41 5.31 1.26 -3.38
N PRO A 42 5.87 1.59 -2.19
CA PRO A 42 5.73 0.74 -1.00
C PRO A 42 4.28 0.56 -0.51
N VAL A 43 3.42 1.57 -0.65
CA VAL A 43 2.00 1.47 -0.29
C VAL A 43 1.27 0.56 -1.27
N VAL A 44 1.51 0.71 -2.57
CA VAL A 44 0.88 -0.13 -3.60
C VAL A 44 1.29 -1.60 -3.45
N LEU A 45 2.58 -1.87 -3.24
CA LEU A 45 3.08 -3.24 -3.00
C LEU A 45 2.45 -3.86 -1.76
N ARG A 46 2.35 -3.11 -0.66
CA ARG A 46 1.71 -3.62 0.56
C ARG A 46 0.21 -3.87 0.36
N LEU A 47 -0.52 -2.99 -0.33
CA LEU A 47 -1.92 -3.24 -0.66
C LEU A 47 -2.07 -4.51 -1.52
N PHE A 48 -1.18 -4.71 -2.48
CA PHE A 48 -1.17 -5.90 -3.33
C PHE A 48 -0.96 -7.18 -2.52
N GLU A 49 0.03 -7.22 -1.63
CA GLU A 49 0.24 -8.35 -0.71
C GLU A 49 -1.00 -8.64 0.15
N LEU A 50 -1.60 -7.61 0.75
CA LEU A 50 -2.78 -7.76 1.59
C LEU A 50 -3.97 -8.28 0.78
N PHE A 51 -4.21 -7.74 -0.41
CA PHE A 51 -5.30 -8.20 -1.27
C PHE A 51 -5.11 -9.64 -1.74
N LEU A 52 -3.89 -10.04 -2.10
CA LEU A 52 -3.59 -11.44 -2.42
C LEU A 52 -3.84 -12.36 -1.23
N ASN A 53 -3.44 -11.96 -0.03
CA ASN A 53 -3.68 -12.74 1.17
C ASN A 53 -5.20 -12.88 1.45
N TYR A 54 -5.96 -11.80 1.28
CA TYR A 54 -7.40 -11.80 1.51
C TYR A 54 -8.20 -12.54 0.43
N GLU A 55 -7.70 -12.58 -0.81
CA GLU A 55 -8.28 -13.40 -1.88
C GLU A 55 -8.25 -14.90 -1.54
N HIS A 56 -7.18 -15.36 -0.88
CA HIS A 56 -7.02 -16.77 -0.48
C HIS A 56 -7.65 -17.10 0.89
N ASP A 57 -8.10 -16.09 1.65
CA ASP A 57 -8.74 -16.29 2.95
C ASP A 57 -10.27 -16.35 2.80
N ALA A 58 -10.81 -17.56 2.78
CA ALA A 58 -12.25 -17.79 2.65
C ALA A 58 -13.08 -17.17 3.79
N SER A 59 -12.48 -16.79 4.92
CA SER A 59 -13.18 -16.06 5.98
C SER A 59 -13.47 -14.61 5.60
N VAL A 60 -12.65 -13.98 4.76
CA VAL A 60 -12.84 -12.58 4.37
C VAL A 60 -14.01 -12.47 3.39
N LYS A 61 -15.02 -11.67 3.76
CA LYS A 61 -16.22 -11.41 2.95
C LYS A 61 -16.32 -9.96 2.49
N LEU A 62 -15.62 -9.05 3.15
CA LEU A 62 -15.62 -7.63 2.84
C LEU A 62 -14.26 -7.01 3.16
N VAL A 63 -13.71 -6.26 2.20
CA VAL A 63 -12.56 -5.40 2.42
C VAL A 63 -12.99 -3.95 2.31
N ILE A 64 -12.72 -3.17 3.35
CA ILE A 64 -12.95 -1.72 3.39
C ILE A 64 -11.60 -1.03 3.27
N LEU A 65 -11.39 -0.29 2.18
CA LEU A 65 -10.25 0.61 2.05
C LEU A 65 -10.73 2.04 2.30
N LYS A 66 -10.09 2.75 3.24
CA LYS A 66 -10.38 4.16 3.55
C LYS A 66 -9.11 4.99 3.70
N GLY A 67 -9.23 6.30 3.55
CA GLY A 67 -8.17 7.25 3.86
C GLY A 67 -8.35 7.84 5.26
N SER A 68 -7.23 8.11 5.94
CA SER A 68 -7.26 8.92 7.16
C SER A 68 -7.23 10.43 6.84
N GLY A 69 -7.82 11.23 7.72
CA GLY A 69 -7.84 12.69 7.58
C GLY A 69 -8.79 13.18 6.49
N LYS A 70 -8.36 14.19 5.75
CA LYS A 70 -9.23 15.04 4.89
C LYS A 70 -9.55 14.48 3.50
N ALA A 71 -8.90 13.40 3.07
CA ALA A 71 -9.08 12.83 1.73
C ALA A 71 -8.91 11.32 1.74
N PHE A 72 -9.50 10.64 0.76
CA PHE A 72 -9.25 9.22 0.52
C PHE A 72 -7.79 9.01 0.09
N SER A 73 -7.42 9.50 -1.10
CA SER A 73 -6.06 9.51 -1.65
C SER A 73 -5.91 10.60 -2.71
N ALA A 74 -4.71 11.15 -2.85
CA ALA A 74 -4.32 12.04 -3.95
C ALA A 74 -3.83 11.29 -5.21
N GLY A 75 -3.80 9.95 -5.20
CA GLY A 75 -3.25 9.15 -6.30
C GLY A 75 -1.74 8.91 -6.17
N GLY A 76 -1.06 8.65 -7.29
CA GLY A 76 0.37 8.31 -7.31
C GLY A 76 1.30 9.43 -6.85
N ASP A 77 2.51 9.09 -6.41
CA ASP A 77 3.51 10.06 -5.96
C ASP A 77 4.25 10.73 -7.14
N VAL A 78 3.55 11.64 -7.82
CA VAL A 78 4.08 12.38 -8.98
C VAL A 78 5.34 13.18 -8.62
N VAL A 79 5.44 13.67 -7.39
CA VAL A 79 6.64 14.41 -6.92
C VAL A 79 7.85 13.48 -6.89
N TYR A 80 7.69 12.27 -6.35
CA TYR A 80 8.73 11.26 -6.35
C TYR A 80 9.13 10.85 -7.78
N VAL A 81 8.16 10.59 -8.65
CA VAL A 81 8.39 10.24 -10.06
C VAL A 81 9.18 11.33 -10.76
N ALA A 82 8.72 12.59 -10.70
CA ALA A 82 9.37 13.72 -11.35
C ALA A 82 10.81 13.92 -10.86
N HIS A 83 11.05 13.82 -9.54
CA HIS A 83 12.38 13.93 -8.96
C HIS A 83 13.36 12.90 -9.54
N HIS A 84 12.93 11.64 -9.73
CA HIS A 84 13.79 10.60 -10.27
C HIS A 84 14.01 10.74 -11.79
N LEU A 85 12.99 11.20 -12.52
CA LEU A 85 13.11 11.49 -13.96
C LEU A 85 14.11 12.62 -14.22
N TYR A 86 14.03 13.74 -13.48
CA TYR A 86 14.95 14.86 -13.66
C TYR A 86 16.40 14.53 -13.28
N ASN A 87 16.60 13.56 -12.38
CA ASN A 87 17.92 13.10 -11.97
C ASN A 87 18.47 11.95 -12.84
N GLY A 88 17.81 11.65 -13.98
CA GLY A 88 18.23 10.60 -14.91
C GLY A 88 18.07 9.17 -14.38
N ASN A 89 17.39 8.98 -13.25
CA ASN A 89 17.24 7.69 -12.60
C ASN A 89 15.87 7.07 -12.93
N PHE A 90 15.66 6.73 -14.20
CA PHE A 90 14.39 6.21 -14.72
C PHE A 90 13.90 4.93 -14.03
N ARG A 91 14.82 4.05 -13.59
CA ARG A 91 14.48 2.78 -12.93
C ARG A 91 13.88 2.96 -11.55
N SER A 92 14.22 4.05 -10.85
CA SER A 92 13.67 4.37 -9.54
C SER A 92 12.43 5.26 -9.63
N ALA A 93 12.03 5.69 -10.84
CA ALA A 93 10.83 6.50 -11.05
C ALA A 93 9.54 5.65 -11.18
N LEU A 94 9.64 4.32 -11.19
CA LEU A 94 8.55 3.37 -11.37
C LEU A 94 8.45 2.43 -10.16
#